data_AF-A0A928MIA6-F1
#
_entry.id   AF-A0A928MIA6-F1
#
_cell.length_a   1.000
_cell.length_b   1.000
_cell.length_c   1.000
_cell.angle_alpha   90.00
_cell.angle_beta   90.00
_cell.angle_gamma   90.00
#
_symmetry.space_group_name_H-M   'P 1'
#
loop_
_entity.id
_entity.type
_entity.pdbx_description
1 polymer ?
#
loop_
_entity_poly.entity_id
_entity_poly.type
_entity_poly.pdbx_seq_one_letter_code
_entity_poly.pdbx_strand_id
1 'polypeptide(L)'
;EFPQYDVNLRSAVSIARRLQDPLAELVKIEPKAIGVGQYQHDMPQARLSEALEGVVEDCVNAVGADLNTASPALLGYIAGLTKATAKNIVSYREAVGAFHSRKELLKVPKLGPRAFEQCAGFLRVPESANVLDRTGVHPESYDAARALLTACGYTLDDVAGGRLSGLADKAAAIGYAALETRCGAGAPTLRDIVTELMKPGRDIRDELPPPILRGAEVMEIEDLKPGMVLTGTVRNVIDFGAFVDIGVHRDGLVHISQICDRYIRHPSEVLSVGDVVKVMVLEADAKKGRINLSIRQVK
;
A
#
# COMPACT_ATOMS: atom_id res chain seq x y z
N GLU A 1 -10.49 4.96 21.78
CA GLU A 1 -10.59 6.23 21.04
C GLU A 1 -11.91 6.97 21.29
N PHE A 2 -13.09 6.32 21.24
CA PHE A 2 -14.39 7.01 21.34
C PHE A 2 -15.28 6.49 22.48
N PRO A 3 -15.03 6.86 23.76
CA PRO A 3 -15.82 6.37 24.89
C PRO A 3 -17.32 6.72 24.80
N GLN A 4 -17.66 7.84 24.18
CA GLN A 4 -19.00 8.40 24.04
C GLN A 4 -19.85 7.77 22.93
N TYR A 5 -19.24 7.02 21.99
CA TYR A 5 -19.95 6.36 20.90
C TYR A 5 -20.31 4.93 21.28
N ASP A 6 -21.44 4.44 20.76
CA ASP A 6 -21.80 3.03 20.86
C ASP A 6 -20.91 2.17 19.94
N VAL A 7 -21.05 0.85 20.06
CA VAL A 7 -20.21 -0.10 19.31
C VAL A 7 -20.44 0.01 17.80
N ASN A 8 -21.67 0.26 17.35
CA ASN A 8 -21.97 0.34 15.91
C ASN A 8 -21.36 1.59 15.27
N LEU A 9 -21.46 2.75 15.94
CA LEU A 9 -20.82 3.98 15.45
C LEU A 9 -19.30 3.85 15.42
N ARG A 10 -18.68 3.19 16.41
CA ARG A 10 -17.23 2.91 16.39
C ARG A 10 -16.85 2.05 15.19
N SER A 11 -17.65 1.04 14.85
CA SER A 11 -17.44 0.20 13.67
C SER A 11 -17.54 1.02 12.37
N ALA A 12 -18.54 1.90 12.26
CA ALA A 12 -18.69 2.78 11.10
C ALA A 12 -17.49 3.72 10.92
N VAL A 13 -16.95 4.27 12.03
CA VAL A 13 -15.72 5.08 11.99
C VAL A 13 -14.53 4.27 11.47
N SER A 14 -14.37 3.01 11.90
CA SER A 14 -13.29 2.15 11.42
C SER A 14 -13.42 1.83 9.93
N ILE A 15 -14.62 1.59 9.42
CA ILE A 15 -14.86 1.37 7.98
C ILE A 15 -14.44 2.61 7.17
N ALA A 16 -14.85 3.80 7.58
CA ALA A 16 -14.51 5.04 6.90
C ALA A 16 -12.99 5.29 6.88
N ARG A 17 -12.30 5.03 8.00
CA ARG A 17 -10.85 5.21 8.11
C ARG A 17 -10.05 4.18 7.31
N ARG A 18 -10.52 2.93 7.24
CA ARG A 18 -9.90 1.90 6.39
C ARG A 18 -9.94 2.28 4.92
N LEU A 19 -11.00 2.97 4.48
CA LEU A 19 -11.07 3.46 3.10
C LEU A 19 -10.04 4.56 2.83
N GLN A 20 -9.71 5.38 3.83
CA GLN A 20 -8.71 6.45 3.72
C GLN A 20 -7.27 5.91 3.76
N ASP A 21 -6.96 5.11 4.78
CA ASP A 21 -5.68 4.42 4.91
C ASP A 21 -5.89 3.06 5.60
N PRO A 22 -5.93 1.96 4.82
CA PRO A 22 -6.13 0.63 5.36
C PRO A 22 -5.06 0.25 6.39
N LEU A 23 -3.80 0.61 6.15
CA LEU A 23 -2.69 0.22 7.01
C LEU A 23 -2.83 0.89 8.38
N ALA A 24 -3.06 2.20 8.40
CA ALA A 24 -3.15 2.96 9.64
C ALA A 24 -4.31 2.54 10.56
N GLU A 25 -5.39 2.00 9.99
CA GLU A 25 -6.56 1.55 10.75
C GLU A 25 -6.51 0.05 11.08
N LEU A 26 -6.03 -0.83 10.19
CA LEU A 26 -5.96 -2.27 10.44
C LEU A 26 -4.92 -2.65 11.51
N VAL A 27 -3.81 -1.90 11.62
CA VAL A 27 -2.80 -2.11 12.68
C VAL A 27 -3.33 -1.88 14.10
N LYS A 28 -4.52 -1.28 14.26
CA LYS A 28 -5.16 -1.09 15.57
C LYS A 28 -5.86 -2.36 16.06
N ILE A 29 -6.03 -3.35 15.18
CA ILE A 29 -6.71 -4.61 15.44
C ILE A 29 -5.64 -5.68 15.63
N GLU A 30 -5.87 -6.64 16.52
CA GLU A 30 -4.98 -7.80 16.60
C GLU A 30 -4.96 -8.51 15.24
N PRO A 31 -3.79 -8.81 14.65
CA PRO A 31 -3.71 -9.36 13.29
C PRO A 31 -4.55 -10.62 13.09
N LYS A 32 -4.56 -11.52 14.09
CA LYS A 32 -5.40 -12.73 14.12
C LYS A 32 -6.91 -12.49 14.22
N ALA A 33 -7.36 -11.26 14.44
CA ALA A 33 -8.78 -10.91 14.52
C ALA A 33 -9.30 -10.23 13.24
N ILE A 34 -8.43 -9.97 12.25
CA ILE A 34 -8.81 -9.37 10.97
C ILE A 34 -9.69 -10.32 10.14
N GLY A 35 -9.56 -11.63 10.32
CA GLY A 35 -10.32 -12.65 9.59
C GLY A 35 -9.79 -12.82 8.16
N VAL A 36 -8.64 -13.48 8.03
CA VAL A 36 -7.91 -13.71 6.78
C VAL A 36 -8.19 -15.07 6.13
N GLY A 37 -8.98 -15.94 6.78
CA GLY A 37 -9.32 -17.27 6.24
C GLY A 37 -10.49 -17.96 6.93
N GLN A 38 -11.12 -18.91 6.24
CA GLN A 38 -12.36 -19.58 6.67
C GLN A 38 -12.20 -20.35 8.00
N TYR A 39 -11.14 -21.14 8.12
CA TYR A 39 -10.88 -22.01 9.29
C TYR A 39 -9.79 -21.44 10.20
N GLN A 40 -9.66 -20.11 10.24
CA GLN A 40 -8.61 -19.44 11.01
C GLN A 40 -8.67 -19.74 12.52
N HIS A 41 -9.87 -19.97 13.04
CA HIS A 41 -10.09 -20.33 14.44
C HIS A 41 -9.62 -21.76 14.78
N ASP A 42 -9.56 -22.65 13.79
CA ASP A 42 -9.13 -24.03 13.94
C ASP A 42 -7.59 -24.19 13.90
N MET A 43 -6.88 -23.12 13.52
CA MET A 43 -5.43 -23.12 13.45
C MET A 43 -4.76 -22.98 14.82
N PRO A 44 -3.52 -23.46 14.99
CA PRO A 44 -2.72 -23.19 16.18
C PRO A 44 -2.50 -21.68 16.38
N GLN A 45 -3.15 -21.11 17.38
CA GLN A 45 -3.27 -19.65 17.56
C GLN A 45 -1.93 -18.94 17.76
N ALA A 46 -0.95 -19.58 18.40
CA ALA A 46 0.39 -19.01 18.58
C ALA A 46 1.12 -18.83 17.23
N ARG A 47 1.12 -19.87 16.38
CA ARG A 47 1.75 -19.82 15.05
C ARG A 47 1.03 -18.86 14.11
N LEU A 48 -0.30 -18.81 14.19
CA LEU A 48 -1.09 -17.84 13.43
C LEU A 48 -0.75 -16.40 13.83
N SER A 49 -0.62 -16.13 15.14
CA SER A 49 -0.29 -14.79 15.64
C SER A 49 1.10 -14.38 15.17
N GLU A 50 2.10 -15.23 15.35
CA GLU A 50 3.49 -14.98 14.90
C GLU A 50 3.56 -14.69 13.40
N ALA A 51 2.92 -15.51 12.57
CA ALA A 51 2.93 -15.32 11.12
C ALA A 51 2.25 -14.01 10.70
N LEU A 52 1.09 -13.68 11.29
CA LEU A 52 0.37 -12.47 10.93
C LEU A 52 1.04 -11.21 11.49
N GLU A 53 1.62 -11.26 12.69
CA GLU A 53 2.41 -10.16 13.25
C GLU A 53 3.64 -9.87 12.38
N GLY A 54 4.34 -10.90 11.88
CA GLY A 54 5.45 -10.73 10.94
C GLY A 54 5.03 -10.03 9.64
N VAL A 55 3.89 -10.43 9.05
CA VAL A 55 3.36 -9.75 7.85
C VAL A 55 3.02 -8.28 8.13
N VAL A 56 2.45 -7.98 9.30
CA VAL A 56 2.15 -6.59 9.68
C VAL A 56 3.44 -5.78 9.86
N GLU A 57 4.46 -6.35 10.50
CA GLU A 57 5.78 -5.73 10.64
C GLU A 57 6.39 -5.44 9.26
N ASP A 58 6.42 -6.41 8.35
CA ASP A 58 6.95 -6.23 7.00
C ASP A 58 6.21 -5.12 6.24
N CYS A 59 4.88 -5.11 6.27
CA CYS A 59 4.08 -4.08 5.61
C CYS A 59 4.30 -2.68 6.20
N VAL A 60 4.33 -2.55 7.54
CA VAL A 60 4.52 -1.26 8.20
C VAL A 60 5.91 -0.70 7.92
N ASN A 61 6.95 -1.53 7.95
CA ASN A 61 8.32 -1.08 7.70
C ASN A 61 8.60 -0.81 6.22
N ALA A 62 7.96 -1.54 5.30
CA ALA A 62 8.07 -1.28 3.86
C ALA A 62 7.44 0.07 3.46
N VAL A 63 6.32 0.45 4.09
CA VAL A 63 5.70 1.77 3.88
C VAL A 63 6.42 2.84 4.71
N GLY A 64 6.86 2.50 5.91
CA GLY A 64 7.35 3.45 6.91
C GLY A 64 6.22 4.26 7.55
N ALA A 65 6.59 5.16 8.45
CA ALA A 65 5.64 5.97 9.23
C ALA A 65 6.10 7.42 9.35
N ASP A 66 5.15 8.36 9.27
CA ASP A 66 5.40 9.73 9.67
C ASP A 66 5.38 9.84 11.20
N LEU A 67 6.50 10.28 11.78
CA LEU A 67 6.71 10.37 13.21
C LEU A 67 5.72 11.31 13.92
N ASN A 68 5.28 12.37 13.24
CA ASN A 68 4.43 13.40 13.82
C ASN A 68 2.94 13.02 13.79
N THR A 69 2.52 12.16 12.87
CA THR A 69 1.10 11.79 12.68
C THR A 69 0.78 10.35 13.07
N ALA A 70 1.76 9.44 13.04
CA ALA A 70 1.55 8.01 13.30
C ALA A 70 0.92 7.75 14.68
N SER A 71 0.06 6.72 14.74
CA SER A 71 -0.57 6.28 15.98
C SER A 71 0.39 5.41 16.82
N PRO A 72 0.17 5.27 18.14
CA PRO A 72 0.95 4.33 18.96
C PRO A 72 0.85 2.88 18.49
N ALA A 73 -0.28 2.50 17.87
CA ALA A 73 -0.47 1.16 17.33
C ALA A 73 0.44 0.91 16.12
N LEU A 74 0.49 1.86 15.18
CA LEU A 74 1.34 1.79 14.00
C LEU A 74 2.83 1.80 14.38
N LEU A 75 3.24 2.72 15.24
CA LEU A 75 4.61 2.78 15.76
C LEU A 75 5.03 1.51 16.51
N GLY A 76 4.06 0.76 17.06
CA GLY A 76 4.32 -0.50 17.74
C GLY A 76 4.82 -1.63 16.83
N TYR A 77 4.67 -1.49 15.51
CA TYR A 77 5.14 -2.45 14.50
C TYR A 77 6.38 -1.96 13.73
N ILE A 78 6.92 -0.79 14.06
CA ILE A 78 8.18 -0.31 13.46
C ILE A 78 9.34 -1.08 14.09
N ALA A 79 10.26 -1.55 13.26
CA ALA A 79 11.43 -2.31 13.69
C ALA A 79 12.22 -1.54 14.76
N GLY A 80 12.60 -2.25 15.83
CA GLY A 80 13.31 -1.65 16.96
C GLY A 80 12.45 -0.86 17.96
N LEU A 81 11.15 -0.68 17.69
CA LEU A 81 10.19 -0.12 18.65
C LEU A 81 9.42 -1.22 19.39
N THR A 82 8.87 -0.84 20.52
CA THR A 82 8.02 -1.67 21.38
C THR A 82 6.73 -0.91 21.67
N LYS A 83 5.69 -1.59 22.14
CA LYS A 83 4.45 -0.93 22.59
C LYS A 83 4.70 0.18 23.63
N ALA A 84 5.75 0.05 24.45
CA ALA A 84 6.12 1.06 25.44
C ALA A 84 6.81 2.28 24.80
N THR A 85 7.81 2.05 23.95
CA THR A 85 8.53 3.16 23.27
C THR A 85 7.62 3.88 22.27
N ALA A 86 6.72 3.18 21.57
CA ALA A 86 5.71 3.78 20.71
C ALA A 86 4.80 4.77 21.47
N LYS A 87 4.34 4.41 22.68
CA LYS A 87 3.58 5.31 23.56
C LYS A 87 4.42 6.50 24.03
N ASN A 88 5.69 6.29 24.36
CA ASN A 88 6.58 7.35 24.79
C ASN A 88 6.85 8.37 23.67
N ILE A 89 6.98 7.92 22.41
CA ILE A 89 7.13 8.82 21.25
C ILE A 89 5.92 9.75 21.14
N VAL A 90 4.70 9.19 21.22
CA VAL A 90 3.47 9.99 21.15
C VAL A 90 3.33 10.93 22.34
N SER A 91 3.63 10.45 23.55
CA SER A 91 3.60 11.29 24.77
C SER A 91 4.64 12.42 24.70
N TYR A 92 5.81 12.16 24.12
CA TYR A 92 6.86 13.15 23.92
C TYR A 92 6.41 14.24 22.95
N ARG A 93 5.82 13.89 21.78
CA ARG A 93 5.34 14.91 20.84
C ARG A 93 4.15 15.72 21.36
N GLU A 94 3.30 15.12 22.19
CA GLU A 94 2.20 15.84 22.83
C GLU A 94 2.70 16.84 23.88
N ALA A 95 3.79 16.52 24.58
CA ALA A 95 4.36 17.39 25.61
C ALA A 95 5.30 18.47 25.07
N VAL A 96 6.14 18.13 24.09
CA VAL A 96 7.22 19.00 23.57
C VAL A 96 6.83 19.69 22.27
N GLY A 97 5.90 19.10 21.50
CA GLY A 97 5.54 19.51 20.15
C GLY A 97 6.08 18.55 19.09
N ALA A 98 5.86 18.92 17.81
CA ALA A 98 6.28 18.10 16.67
C ALA A 98 7.81 17.91 16.63
N PHE A 99 8.23 16.74 16.14
CA PHE A 99 9.61 16.45 15.83
C PHE A 99 10.06 17.21 14.57
N HIS A 100 11.24 17.82 14.62
CA HIS A 100 11.82 18.54 13.47
C HIS A 100 13.07 17.85 12.92
N SER A 101 13.50 16.74 13.52
CA SER A 101 14.57 15.89 13.00
C SER A 101 14.51 14.52 13.67
N ARG A 102 14.96 13.47 12.97
CA ARG A 102 15.03 12.11 13.54
C ARG A 102 15.88 12.05 14.80
N LYS A 103 16.94 12.84 14.90
CA LYS A 103 17.85 12.84 16.07
C LYS A 103 17.14 13.17 17.38
N GLU A 104 15.98 13.84 17.32
CA GLU A 104 15.18 14.13 18.50
C GLU A 104 14.56 12.87 19.12
N LEU A 105 14.48 11.74 18.39
CA LEU A 105 14.10 10.44 18.94
C LEU A 105 14.99 10.01 20.11
N LEU A 106 16.27 10.41 20.12
CA LEU A 106 17.19 10.12 21.22
C LEU A 106 16.82 10.84 22.53
N LYS A 107 15.94 11.85 22.47
CA LYS A 107 15.39 12.53 23.66
C LYS A 107 14.16 11.80 24.22
N VAL A 108 13.60 10.84 23.50
CA VAL A 108 12.42 10.09 23.92
C VAL A 108 12.80 9.12 25.05
N PRO A 109 12.05 9.11 26.17
CA PRO A 109 12.34 8.21 27.27
C PRO A 109 12.38 6.73 26.84
N LYS A 110 13.41 6.02 27.30
CA LYS A 110 13.63 4.58 27.02
C LYS A 110 13.91 4.24 25.54
N LEU A 111 14.15 5.23 24.68
CA LEU A 111 14.64 5.02 23.32
C LEU A 111 16.15 5.24 23.29
N GLY A 112 16.91 4.15 23.32
CA GLY A 112 18.38 4.19 23.32
C GLY A 112 18.99 4.24 21.91
N PRO A 113 20.32 4.43 21.78
CA PRO A 113 21.01 4.53 20.49
C PRO A 113 20.78 3.33 19.56
N ARG A 114 20.75 2.10 20.12
CA ARG A 114 20.47 0.89 19.34
C ARG A 114 19.03 0.84 18.81
N ALA A 115 18.06 1.27 19.62
CA ALA A 115 16.67 1.33 19.17
C ALA A 115 16.51 2.40 18.08
N PHE A 116 17.21 3.54 18.23
CA PHE A 116 17.26 4.58 17.20
C PHE A 116 17.83 4.06 15.88
N GLU A 117 18.96 3.37 15.91
CA GLU A 117 19.58 2.76 14.72
C GLU A 117 18.64 1.77 14.01
N GLN A 118 17.83 1.01 14.76
CA GLN A 118 16.91 0.07 14.14
C GLN A 118 15.66 0.75 13.55
N CYS A 119 15.17 1.82 14.16
CA CYS A 119 13.89 2.43 13.75
C CYS A 119 14.04 3.64 12.81
N ALA A 120 15.19 4.33 12.82
CA ALA A 120 15.31 5.64 12.18
C ALA A 120 15.18 5.61 10.65
N GLY A 121 15.36 4.47 10.00
CA GLY A 121 15.18 4.32 8.54
C GLY A 121 13.71 4.27 8.14
N PHE A 122 12.85 3.81 9.03
CA PHE A 122 11.42 3.60 8.78
C PHE A 122 10.57 4.79 9.22
N LEU A 123 11.14 5.73 9.98
CA LEU A 123 10.45 6.90 10.52
C LEU A 123 10.78 8.16 9.71
N ARG A 124 9.78 8.79 9.12
CA ARG A 124 9.92 10.02 8.32
C ARG A 124 9.50 11.24 9.13
N VAL A 125 10.14 12.37 8.85
CA VAL A 125 9.80 13.69 9.44
C VAL A 125 9.65 14.70 8.29
N PRO A 126 8.45 14.80 7.67
CA PRO A 126 8.20 15.68 6.54
C PRO A 126 8.56 17.15 6.82
N GLU A 127 8.37 17.60 8.07
CA GLU A 127 8.64 18.96 8.53
C GLU A 127 10.12 19.25 8.76
N SER A 128 11.00 18.25 8.68
CA SER A 128 12.42 18.43 8.94
C SER A 128 13.06 19.37 7.92
N ALA A 129 13.96 20.24 8.39
CA ALA A 129 14.81 21.06 7.53
C ALA A 129 15.79 20.21 6.72
N ASN A 130 16.17 19.04 7.24
CA ASN A 130 17.00 18.09 6.51
C ASN A 130 16.12 17.22 5.60
N VAL A 131 16.26 17.40 4.29
CA VAL A 131 15.50 16.68 3.27
C VAL A 131 15.66 15.16 3.40
N LEU A 132 16.80 14.67 3.88
CA LEU A 132 17.04 13.23 4.08
C LEU A 132 16.16 12.62 5.17
N ASP A 133 15.67 13.41 6.14
CA ASP A 133 14.73 12.90 7.14
C ASP A 133 13.33 12.64 6.55
N ARG A 134 13.07 13.13 5.33
CA ARG A 134 11.83 12.94 4.59
C ARG A 134 11.84 11.68 3.71
N THR A 135 13.02 11.06 3.49
CA THR A 135 13.22 9.89 2.62
C THR A 135 13.33 8.59 3.44
N GLY A 136 13.43 7.42 2.81
CA GLY A 136 13.80 6.16 3.49
C GLY A 136 15.31 6.02 3.77
N VAL A 137 16.13 7.02 3.45
CA VAL A 137 17.59 6.94 3.67
C VAL A 137 17.88 6.90 5.16
N HIS A 138 18.64 5.89 5.59
CA HIS A 138 19.01 5.75 7.00
C HIS A 138 20.03 6.83 7.43
N PRO A 139 19.96 7.38 8.66
CA PRO A 139 20.91 8.38 9.15
C PRO A 139 22.39 7.98 9.08
N GLU A 140 22.71 6.68 9.18
CA GLU A 140 24.09 6.19 9.02
C GLU A 140 24.65 6.47 7.61
N SER A 141 23.76 6.54 6.61
CA SER A 141 24.08 6.71 5.20
C SER A 141 23.98 8.16 4.74
N TYR A 142 23.80 9.12 5.65
CA TYR A 142 23.66 10.54 5.29
C TYR A 142 24.93 11.12 4.67
N ASP A 143 26.11 10.73 5.15
CA ASP A 143 27.38 11.14 4.55
C ASP A 143 27.53 10.54 3.14
N ALA A 144 27.20 9.26 2.97
CA ALA A 144 27.22 8.59 1.68
C ALA A 144 26.24 9.24 0.68
N ALA A 145 25.03 9.60 1.11
CA ALA A 145 24.04 10.28 0.28
C ALA A 145 24.53 11.67 -0.17
N ARG A 146 25.13 12.46 0.75
CA ARG A 146 25.74 13.76 0.40
C ARG A 146 26.90 13.61 -0.58
N ALA A 147 27.76 12.62 -0.36
CA ALA A 147 28.89 12.33 -1.25
C ALA A 147 28.42 11.90 -2.64
N LEU A 148 27.38 11.06 -2.72
CA LEU A 148 26.79 10.59 -3.98
C LEU A 148 26.17 11.75 -4.77
N LEU A 149 25.40 12.62 -4.10
CA LEU A 149 24.83 13.82 -4.73
C LEU A 149 25.94 14.72 -5.29
N THR A 150 26.96 15.01 -4.49
CA THR A 150 28.11 15.84 -4.90
C THR A 150 28.84 15.19 -6.08
N ALA A 151 29.04 13.88 -6.05
CA ALA A 151 29.68 13.12 -7.12
C ALA A 151 28.93 13.18 -8.45
N CYS A 152 27.59 13.26 -8.38
CA CYS A 152 26.70 13.37 -9.54
C CYS A 152 26.38 14.83 -9.93
N GLY A 153 26.95 15.81 -9.22
CA GLY A 153 26.74 17.24 -9.46
C GLY A 153 25.35 17.74 -9.06
N TYR A 154 24.76 17.16 -8.01
CA TYR A 154 23.50 17.59 -7.41
C TYR A 154 23.69 18.05 -5.97
N THR A 155 22.71 18.79 -5.47
CA THR A 155 22.64 19.33 -4.10
C THR A 155 21.41 18.82 -3.37
N LEU A 156 21.34 19.02 -2.05
CA LEU A 156 20.14 18.71 -1.28
C LEU A 156 18.92 19.56 -1.70
N ASP A 157 19.14 20.76 -2.23
CA ASP A 157 18.08 21.62 -2.76
C ASP A 157 17.49 21.07 -4.07
N ASP A 158 18.25 20.28 -4.82
CA ASP A 158 17.75 19.55 -5.98
C ASP A 158 16.87 18.38 -5.54
N VAL A 159 17.19 17.73 -4.41
CA VAL A 159 16.35 16.72 -3.76
C VAL A 159 15.03 17.33 -3.31
N ALA A 160 15.07 18.47 -2.59
CA ALA A 160 13.88 19.15 -2.10
C ALA A 160 12.95 19.59 -3.24
N GLY A 161 13.54 20.03 -4.37
CA GLY A 161 12.80 20.45 -5.55
C GLY A 161 12.39 19.33 -6.50
N GLY A 162 12.71 18.06 -6.21
CA GLY A 162 12.42 16.93 -7.10
C GLY A 162 13.18 16.97 -8.44
N ARG A 163 14.30 17.69 -8.51
CA ARG A 163 15.09 17.93 -9.74
C ARG A 163 16.18 16.88 -9.93
N LEU A 164 15.84 15.60 -9.78
CA LEU A 164 16.79 14.48 -9.76
C LEU A 164 16.56 13.42 -10.85
N SER A 165 15.83 13.75 -11.91
CA SER A 165 15.49 12.79 -12.98
C SER A 165 16.70 12.10 -13.61
N GLY A 166 17.85 12.78 -13.72
CA GLY A 166 19.09 12.21 -14.25
C GLY A 166 20.05 11.65 -13.19
N LEU A 167 19.65 11.50 -11.92
CA LEU A 167 20.54 10.99 -10.86
C LEU A 167 20.96 9.54 -11.12
N ALA A 168 20.01 8.67 -11.46
CA ALA A 168 20.29 7.26 -11.74
C ALA A 168 21.24 7.09 -12.93
N ASP A 169 21.01 7.81 -14.02
CA ASP A 169 21.86 7.73 -15.22
C ASP A 169 23.29 8.23 -14.95
N LYS A 170 23.44 9.34 -14.22
CA LYS A 170 24.76 9.85 -13.83
C LYS A 170 25.48 8.89 -12.90
N ALA A 171 24.78 8.30 -11.93
CA ALA A 171 25.36 7.32 -11.02
C ALA A 171 25.82 6.06 -11.78
N ALA A 172 25.01 5.59 -12.74
CA ALA A 172 25.37 4.47 -13.61
C ALA A 172 26.56 4.80 -14.53
N ALA A 173 26.64 6.02 -15.07
CA ALA A 173 27.73 6.46 -15.93
C ALA A 173 29.07 6.56 -15.19
N ILE A 174 29.07 6.97 -13.92
CA ILE A 174 30.27 6.96 -13.06
C ILE A 174 30.65 5.51 -12.70
N GLY A 175 29.65 4.65 -12.53
CA GLY A 175 29.79 3.26 -12.12
C GLY A 175 29.80 3.09 -10.61
N TYR A 176 29.02 2.14 -10.12
CA TYR A 176 28.84 1.91 -8.68
C TYR A 176 30.14 1.55 -7.95
N ALA A 177 31.05 0.79 -8.57
CA ALA A 177 32.35 0.47 -7.96
C ALA A 177 33.22 1.71 -7.66
N ALA A 178 33.17 2.72 -8.54
CA ALA A 178 33.86 3.98 -8.30
C ALA A 178 33.13 4.84 -7.24
N LEU A 179 31.80 4.75 -7.17
CA LEU A 179 31.02 5.43 -6.13
C LEU A 179 31.20 4.81 -4.75
N GLU A 180 31.40 3.49 -4.64
CA GLU A 180 31.67 2.80 -3.37
C GLU A 180 32.88 3.42 -2.65
N THR A 181 33.99 3.59 -3.36
CA THR A 181 35.21 4.20 -2.80
C THR A 181 35.05 5.68 -2.45
N ARG A 182 34.22 6.41 -3.21
CA ARG A 182 34.00 7.86 -2.97
C ARG A 182 32.99 8.15 -1.87
N CYS A 183 31.98 7.30 -1.71
CA CYS A 183 30.85 7.52 -0.81
C CYS A 183 30.96 6.70 0.49
N GLY A 184 31.80 5.66 0.53
CA GLY A 184 32.00 4.81 1.70
C GLY A 184 30.84 3.86 1.99
N ALA A 185 30.00 3.55 1.01
CA ALA A 185 28.87 2.62 1.13
C ALA A 185 28.87 1.63 -0.04
N GLY A 186 28.36 0.42 0.18
CA GLY A 186 28.31 -0.63 -0.84
C GLY A 186 27.35 -0.31 -1.99
N ALA A 187 27.57 -0.92 -3.16
CA ALA A 187 26.76 -0.71 -4.35
C ALA A 187 25.25 -0.92 -4.16
N PRO A 188 24.78 -1.94 -3.40
CA PRO A 188 23.35 -2.09 -3.11
C PRO A 188 22.78 -0.86 -2.38
N THR A 189 23.43 -0.44 -1.30
CA THR A 189 23.03 0.73 -0.51
C THR A 189 23.01 2.01 -1.36
N LEU A 190 23.98 2.19 -2.25
CA LEU A 190 24.01 3.35 -3.14
C LEU A 190 22.86 3.35 -4.15
N ARG A 191 22.46 2.18 -4.68
CA ARG A 191 21.28 2.05 -5.55
C ARG A 191 19.98 2.38 -4.81
N ASP A 192 19.87 1.93 -3.57
CA ASP A 192 18.70 2.20 -2.73
C ASP A 192 18.62 3.70 -2.42
N ILE A 193 19.75 4.33 -2.05
CA ILE A 193 19.85 5.78 -1.85
C ILE A 193 19.43 6.54 -3.10
N VAL A 194 19.89 6.14 -4.30
CA VAL A 194 19.48 6.80 -5.55
C VAL A 194 17.97 6.71 -5.75
N THR A 195 17.39 5.53 -5.54
CA THR A 195 15.95 5.29 -5.70
C THR A 195 15.13 6.13 -4.72
N GLU A 196 15.55 6.19 -3.45
CA GLU A 196 14.92 6.98 -2.40
C GLU A 196 15.03 8.49 -2.65
N LEU A 197 16.18 8.97 -3.11
CA LEU A 197 16.39 10.39 -3.40
C LEU A 197 15.58 10.86 -4.61
N MET A 198 15.38 10.01 -5.62
CA MET A 198 14.59 10.35 -6.81
C MET A 198 13.10 10.53 -6.50
N LYS A 199 12.58 9.82 -5.49
CA LYS A 199 11.18 9.93 -5.07
C LYS A 199 11.08 10.02 -3.53
N PRO A 200 11.47 11.16 -2.93
CA PRO A 200 11.47 11.33 -1.47
C PRO A 200 10.10 11.11 -0.85
N GLY A 201 10.02 10.24 0.16
CA GLY A 201 8.79 10.01 0.92
C GLY A 201 7.68 9.36 0.11
N ARG A 202 8.02 8.72 -1.02
CA ARG A 202 7.09 7.94 -1.84
C ARG A 202 6.41 6.87 -1.00
N ASP A 203 5.10 6.76 -1.16
CA ASP A 203 4.37 5.58 -0.70
C ASP A 203 4.50 4.48 -1.77
N ILE A 204 4.99 3.31 -1.37
CA ILE A 204 5.08 2.15 -2.25
C ILE A 204 3.69 1.67 -2.72
N ARG A 205 2.64 2.02 -1.98
CA ARG A 205 1.26 1.61 -2.26
C ARG A 205 0.63 2.37 -3.41
N ASP A 206 1.12 3.56 -3.75
CA ASP A 206 0.56 4.39 -4.83
C ASP A 206 0.74 3.76 -6.22
N GLU A 207 1.71 2.85 -6.36
CA GLU A 207 1.94 2.10 -7.60
C GLU A 207 1.10 0.81 -7.69
N LEU A 208 0.40 0.44 -6.61
CA LEU A 208 -0.51 -0.70 -6.64
C LEU A 208 -1.77 -0.34 -7.43
N PRO A 209 -2.38 -1.30 -8.14
CA PRO A 209 -3.62 -1.06 -8.86
C PRO A 209 -4.69 -0.57 -7.87
N PRO A 210 -5.40 0.53 -8.19
CA PRO A 210 -6.41 1.07 -7.30
C PRO A 210 -7.52 0.02 -7.09
N PRO A 211 -8.17 0.03 -5.92
CA PRO A 211 -9.32 -0.82 -5.70
C PRO A 211 -10.36 -0.51 -6.77
N ILE A 212 -10.89 -1.57 -7.38
CA ILE A 212 -11.94 -1.46 -8.38
C ILE A 212 -13.20 -1.06 -7.63
N LEU A 213 -13.44 0.24 -7.52
CA LEU A 213 -14.72 0.76 -7.14
C LEU A 213 -15.66 0.42 -8.30
N ARG A 214 -16.70 -0.36 -8.00
CA ARG A 214 -17.83 -0.52 -8.94
C ARG A 214 -18.31 0.89 -9.24
N GLY A 215 -18.30 1.29 -10.50
CA GLY A 215 -18.59 2.67 -10.89
C GLY A 215 -19.88 3.12 -10.22
N ALA A 216 -19.86 4.30 -9.58
CA ALA A 216 -20.97 4.87 -8.83
C ALA A 216 -22.26 5.10 -9.66
N GLU A 217 -22.21 4.80 -10.95
CA GLU A 217 -23.27 5.07 -11.92
C GLU A 217 -24.29 3.93 -12.06
N VAL A 218 -24.02 2.72 -11.52
CA VAL A 218 -24.94 1.59 -11.68
C VAL A 218 -25.07 0.83 -10.36
N MET A 219 -26.13 1.15 -9.61
CA MET A 219 -26.51 0.42 -8.38
C MET A 219 -27.57 -0.64 -8.70
N GLU A 220 -28.46 -0.36 -9.65
CA GLU A 220 -29.61 -1.19 -9.97
C GLU A 220 -29.61 -1.66 -11.43
N ILE A 221 -30.35 -2.74 -11.72
CA ILE A 221 -30.50 -3.28 -13.08
C ILE A 221 -31.13 -2.27 -14.06
N GLU A 222 -31.88 -1.30 -13.53
CA GLU A 222 -32.54 -0.24 -14.32
C GLU A 222 -31.56 0.79 -14.89
N ASP A 223 -30.40 0.95 -14.27
CA ASP A 223 -29.37 1.90 -14.73
C ASP A 223 -28.53 1.34 -15.88
N LEU A 224 -28.62 0.02 -16.14
CA LEU A 224 -27.89 -0.65 -17.20
C LEU A 224 -28.46 -0.31 -18.57
N LYS A 225 -27.64 0.36 -19.40
CA LYS A 225 -27.94 0.60 -20.81
C LYS A 225 -27.11 -0.32 -21.71
N PRO A 226 -27.71 -0.87 -22.79
CA PRO A 226 -26.95 -1.54 -23.85
C PRO A 226 -25.80 -0.65 -24.35
N GLY A 227 -24.60 -1.23 -24.48
CA GLY A 227 -23.37 -0.54 -24.88
C GLY A 227 -22.51 0.00 -23.74
N MET A 228 -22.98 -0.03 -22.49
CA MET A 228 -22.15 0.34 -21.33
C MET A 228 -21.03 -0.68 -21.11
N VAL A 229 -19.81 -0.19 -20.88
CA VAL A 229 -18.66 -1.01 -20.52
C VAL A 229 -18.42 -0.92 -19.02
N LEU A 230 -18.44 -2.06 -18.35
CA LEU A 230 -18.29 -2.21 -16.90
C LEU A 230 -17.16 -3.18 -16.60
N THR A 231 -16.58 -3.05 -15.41
CA THR A 231 -15.62 -4.03 -14.88
C THR A 231 -16.36 -4.94 -13.92
N GLY A 232 -16.21 -6.26 -14.09
CA GLY A 232 -16.85 -7.25 -13.25
C GLY A 232 -15.93 -8.43 -12.91
N THR A 233 -16.32 -9.19 -11.90
CA THR A 233 -15.56 -10.35 -11.43
C THR A 233 -16.27 -11.64 -11.84
N VAL A 234 -15.54 -12.59 -12.42
CA VAL A 234 -16.09 -13.90 -12.77
C VAL A 234 -16.42 -14.66 -11.49
N ARG A 235 -17.71 -14.92 -11.23
CA ARG A 235 -18.16 -15.72 -10.08
C ARG A 235 -18.21 -17.20 -10.37
N ASN A 236 -18.58 -17.56 -11.60
CA ASN A 236 -18.76 -18.95 -11.98
C ASN A 236 -18.52 -19.14 -13.47
N VAL A 237 -18.00 -20.31 -13.84
CA VAL A 237 -17.73 -20.70 -15.22
C VAL A 237 -18.45 -22.01 -15.50
N ILE A 238 -19.22 -22.06 -16.58
CA ILE A 238 -20.05 -23.21 -16.98
C ILE A 238 -19.81 -23.53 -18.46
N ASP A 239 -20.28 -24.69 -18.93
CA ASP A 239 -19.99 -25.18 -20.29
C ASP A 239 -20.37 -24.20 -21.42
N PHE A 240 -21.45 -23.42 -21.24
CA PHE A 240 -21.95 -22.50 -22.26
C PHE A 240 -21.65 -21.02 -21.99
N GLY A 241 -20.88 -20.69 -20.93
CA GLY A 241 -20.58 -19.30 -20.61
C GLY A 241 -19.93 -19.07 -19.24
N ALA A 242 -19.90 -17.80 -18.82
CA ALA A 242 -19.41 -17.40 -17.52
C ALA A 242 -20.37 -16.39 -16.88
N PHE A 243 -20.58 -16.49 -15.57
CA PHE A 243 -21.32 -15.52 -14.79
C PHE A 243 -20.36 -14.48 -14.21
N VAL A 244 -20.63 -13.22 -14.51
CA VAL A 244 -19.81 -12.08 -14.10
C VAL A 244 -20.65 -11.15 -13.22
N ASP A 245 -20.14 -10.86 -12.04
CA ASP A 245 -20.72 -9.89 -11.12
C ASP A 245 -20.24 -8.49 -11.47
N ILE A 246 -21.18 -7.65 -11.89
CA ILE A 246 -20.93 -6.27 -12.34
C ILE A 246 -21.40 -5.20 -11.35
N GLY A 247 -22.01 -5.57 -10.21
CA GLY A 247 -22.50 -4.56 -9.25
C GLY A 247 -23.96 -4.61 -8.87
N VAL A 248 -24.83 -5.12 -9.74
CA VAL A 248 -26.28 -4.83 -9.66
C VAL A 248 -27.10 -5.91 -8.94
N HIS A 249 -26.53 -6.51 -7.89
CA HIS A 249 -27.13 -7.62 -7.13
C HIS A 249 -27.48 -8.92 -7.93
N ARG A 250 -27.34 -8.88 -9.26
CA ARG A 250 -27.57 -9.98 -10.20
C ARG A 250 -26.34 -10.19 -11.09
N ASP A 251 -26.00 -11.44 -11.32
CA ASP A 251 -24.89 -11.81 -12.19
C ASP A 251 -25.31 -11.73 -13.65
N GLY A 252 -24.45 -11.17 -14.49
CA GLY A 252 -24.62 -11.18 -15.93
C GLY A 252 -24.00 -12.42 -16.56
N LEU A 253 -24.65 -12.95 -17.60
CA LEU A 253 -24.17 -14.09 -18.34
C LEU A 253 -23.36 -13.62 -19.56
N VAL A 254 -22.11 -14.07 -19.64
CA VAL A 254 -21.30 -14.00 -20.86
C VAL A 254 -21.40 -15.35 -21.56
N HIS A 255 -22.06 -15.41 -22.71
CA HIS A 255 -22.12 -16.63 -23.51
C HIS A 255 -20.75 -16.99 -24.09
N ILE A 256 -20.46 -18.27 -24.32
CA ILE A 256 -19.16 -18.76 -24.83
C ILE A 256 -18.69 -18.02 -26.11
N SER A 257 -19.62 -17.68 -27.00
CA SER A 257 -19.35 -16.93 -28.24
C SER A 257 -19.00 -15.45 -28.03
N GLN A 258 -19.24 -14.92 -26.82
CA GLN A 258 -18.99 -13.53 -26.43
C GLN A 258 -17.77 -13.40 -25.51
N ILE A 259 -17.04 -14.49 -25.24
CA ILE A 259 -15.83 -14.47 -24.40
C ILE A 259 -14.61 -13.99 -25.20
N CYS A 260 -14.42 -14.45 -26.44
CA CYS A 260 -13.29 -14.04 -27.27
C CYS A 260 -13.55 -14.22 -28.77
N ASP A 261 -12.67 -13.69 -29.62
CA ASP A 261 -12.76 -13.79 -31.09
C ASP A 261 -12.35 -15.15 -31.67
N ARG A 262 -11.66 -16.00 -30.89
CA ARG A 262 -11.26 -17.35 -31.31
C ARG A 262 -12.28 -18.40 -30.86
N TYR A 263 -12.32 -19.53 -31.57
CA TYR A 263 -13.11 -20.67 -31.13
C TYR A 263 -12.51 -21.27 -29.85
N ILE A 264 -13.33 -21.40 -28.81
CA ILE A 264 -12.97 -22.05 -27.54
C ILE A 264 -13.90 -23.24 -27.34
N ARG A 265 -13.38 -24.37 -26.82
CA ARG A 265 -14.21 -25.54 -26.48
C ARG A 265 -14.85 -25.38 -25.10
N HIS A 266 -14.13 -24.83 -24.14
CA HIS A 266 -14.66 -24.55 -22.81
C HIS A 266 -14.25 -23.15 -22.28
N PRO A 267 -15.16 -22.35 -21.71
CA PRO A 267 -14.86 -21.03 -21.14
C PRO A 267 -13.67 -20.99 -20.16
N SER A 268 -13.43 -22.09 -19.43
CA SER A 268 -12.30 -22.23 -18.48
C SER A 268 -10.91 -22.15 -19.12
N GLU A 269 -10.79 -22.27 -20.45
CA GLU A 269 -9.51 -22.08 -21.14
C GLU A 269 -9.06 -20.61 -21.15
N VAL A 270 -9.99 -19.67 -20.90
CA VAL A 270 -9.75 -18.22 -21.01
C VAL A 270 -10.12 -17.47 -19.75
N LEU A 271 -11.06 -17.99 -18.96
CA LEU A 271 -11.55 -17.34 -17.74
C LEU A 271 -11.45 -18.29 -16.55
N SER A 272 -10.95 -17.76 -15.44
CA SER A 272 -10.96 -18.41 -14.13
C SER A 272 -11.94 -17.71 -13.19
N VAL A 273 -12.45 -18.45 -12.21
CA VAL A 273 -13.25 -17.87 -11.13
C VAL A 273 -12.36 -16.90 -10.33
N GLY A 274 -12.84 -15.69 -10.11
CA GLY A 274 -12.09 -14.60 -9.47
C GLY A 274 -11.42 -13.65 -10.45
N ASP A 275 -11.39 -13.95 -11.75
CA ASP A 275 -10.81 -13.05 -12.74
C ASP A 275 -11.63 -11.76 -12.84
N VAL A 276 -10.90 -10.64 -12.93
CA VAL A 276 -11.47 -9.32 -13.20
C VAL A 276 -11.45 -9.09 -14.70
N VAL A 277 -12.63 -8.92 -15.29
CA VAL A 277 -12.82 -8.72 -16.73
C VAL A 277 -13.60 -7.45 -17.02
N LYS A 278 -13.29 -6.79 -18.13
CA LYS A 278 -14.16 -5.75 -18.68
C LYS A 278 -15.21 -6.38 -19.58
N VAL A 279 -16.46 -5.98 -19.40
CA VAL A 279 -17.64 -6.53 -20.07
C VAL A 279 -18.51 -5.40 -20.60
N MET A 280 -19.08 -5.57 -21.78
CA MET A 280 -20.09 -4.67 -22.33
C MET A 280 -21.48 -5.26 -22.15
N VAL A 281 -22.43 -4.42 -21.74
CA VAL A 281 -23.84 -4.79 -21.65
C VAL A 281 -24.41 -4.92 -23.05
N LEU A 282 -24.84 -6.11 -23.44
CA LEU A 282 -25.58 -6.33 -24.68
C LEU A 282 -27.06 -6.01 -24.49
N GLU A 283 -27.62 -6.53 -23.40
CA GLU A 283 -29.05 -6.44 -23.11
C GLU A 283 -29.24 -6.57 -21.59
N ALA A 284 -30.11 -5.73 -21.03
CA ALA A 284 -30.52 -5.80 -19.64
C ALA A 284 -32.05 -5.79 -19.60
N ASP A 285 -32.65 -6.88 -19.11
CA ASP A 285 -34.08 -7.01 -18.90
C ASP A 285 -34.39 -6.94 -17.40
N ALA A 286 -34.79 -5.76 -16.93
CA ALA A 286 -35.17 -5.51 -15.55
C ALA A 286 -36.37 -6.37 -15.09
N LYS A 287 -37.30 -6.72 -16.00
CA LYS A 287 -38.49 -7.51 -15.65
C LYS A 287 -38.15 -8.97 -15.41
N LYS A 288 -37.19 -9.52 -16.16
CA LYS A 288 -36.74 -10.92 -16.04
C LYS A 288 -35.50 -11.08 -15.16
N GLY A 289 -34.87 -9.98 -14.74
CA GLY A 289 -33.63 -10.01 -13.97
C GLY A 289 -32.47 -10.63 -14.73
N ARG A 290 -32.43 -10.48 -16.07
CA ARG A 290 -31.42 -11.08 -16.94
C ARG A 290 -30.52 -10.01 -17.55
N ILE A 291 -29.22 -10.25 -17.51
CA ILE A 291 -28.21 -9.34 -18.05
C ILE A 291 -27.29 -10.16 -18.96
N ASN A 292 -27.24 -9.81 -20.23
CA ASN A 292 -26.36 -10.41 -21.22
C ASN A 292 -25.13 -9.53 -21.40
N LEU A 293 -23.96 -10.13 -21.26
CA LEU A 293 -22.67 -9.45 -21.27
C LEU A 293 -21.77 -9.99 -22.39
N SER A 294 -20.86 -9.15 -22.88
CA SER A 294 -19.82 -9.54 -23.83
C SER A 294 -18.45 -9.05 -23.40
N ILE A 295 -17.47 -9.95 -23.34
CA ILE A 295 -16.04 -9.61 -23.13
C ILE A 295 -15.39 -9.28 -24.48
N ARG A 296 -15.83 -9.96 -25.55
CA ARG A 296 -15.28 -9.83 -26.90
C ARG A 296 -15.36 -8.41 -27.43
N GLN A 297 -16.47 -7.72 -27.20
CA GLN A 297 -16.71 -6.39 -27.76
C GLN A 297 -16.02 -5.24 -27.01
N VAL A 298 -15.31 -5.53 -25.92
CA VAL A 298 -14.55 -4.53 -25.13
C VAL A 298 -13.06 -4.53 -25.45
N LYS A 299 -12.58 -5.56 -26.17
CA LYS A 299 -11.17 -5.69 -26.54
C LYS A 299 -10.75 -4.70 -27.62
#